data_AF-A0A9W7Q1Q4-F1
#
_entry.id   AF-A0A9W7Q1Q4-F1
#
_cell.length_a   1.000
_cell.length_b   1.000
_cell.length_c   1.000
_cell.angle_alpha   90.00
_cell.angle_beta   90.00
_cell.angle_gamma   90.00
#
_symmetry.space_group_name_H-M   'P 1'
#
loop_
_entity.id
_entity.type
_entity.pdbx_description
1 polymer ?
#
loop_
_entity_poly.entity_id
_entity_poly.type
_entity_poly.pdbx_seq_one_letter_code
_entity_poly.pdbx_strand_id
1 'polypeptide(L)'
;MPSAKYMKTKAEVHKNDGVSMNMEHPHPGKGGRHRQTETYGMTGKKLDAYLNLEPRDALARDIIDARNIYIKEGLYTPEIRSGLLEVIKLNKTKYPNIFDRQ
;
A
#
# COMPACT_ATOMS: atom_id res chain seq x y z
N MET A 1 0.08 0.13 1.28
CA MET A 1 0.85 1.40 1.21
C MET A 1 0.54 2.07 -0.10
N PRO A 2 0.47 3.42 -0.11
CA PRO A 2 0.00 4.17 -1.26
C PRO A 2 0.78 3.84 -2.53
N SER A 3 0.12 3.89 -3.68
CA SER A 3 0.78 3.68 -4.97
C SER A 3 1.96 4.65 -5.14
N ALA A 4 3.01 4.22 -5.82
CA ALA A 4 4.15 5.09 -6.10
C ALA A 4 3.73 6.38 -6.83
N LYS A 5 2.67 6.30 -7.65
CA LYS A 5 2.07 7.46 -8.30
C LYS A 5 1.45 8.41 -7.27
N TYR A 6 0.69 7.89 -6.30
CA TYR A 6 0.11 8.67 -5.20
C TYR A 6 1.20 9.35 -4.36
N MET A 7 2.19 8.58 -3.92
CA MET A 7 3.32 9.10 -3.14
C MET A 7 4.07 10.22 -3.87
N LYS A 8 4.29 10.05 -5.19
CA LYS A 8 4.91 11.10 -6.00
C LYS A 8 4.02 12.35 -6.13
N THR A 9 2.72 12.18 -6.35
CA THR A 9 1.81 13.31 -6.61
C THR A 9 1.41 14.09 -5.37
N LYS A 10 1.29 13.42 -4.21
CA LYS A 10 0.75 14.02 -2.99
C LYS A 10 1.80 14.29 -1.92
N ALA A 11 2.92 13.58 -1.97
CA ALA A 11 3.95 13.64 -0.94
C ALA A 11 5.34 13.95 -1.51
N GLU A 12 5.47 14.11 -2.83
CA GLU A 12 6.77 14.26 -3.54
C GLU A 12 7.79 13.16 -3.19
N VAL A 13 7.31 12.02 -2.69
CA VAL A 13 8.14 10.89 -2.29
C VAL A 13 8.46 10.06 -3.52
N HIS A 14 9.76 9.85 -3.77
CA HIS A 14 10.21 9.02 -4.87
C HIS A 14 9.89 7.53 -4.63
N LYS A 15 9.71 6.78 -5.72
CA LYS A 15 9.24 5.38 -5.67
C LYS A 15 10.10 4.46 -4.80
N ASN A 16 11.39 4.75 -4.66
CA ASN A 16 12.34 3.96 -3.87
C ASN A 16 12.30 4.31 -2.37
N ASP A 17 11.69 5.44 -2.02
CA ASP A 17 11.62 5.94 -0.65
C ASP A 17 10.27 5.62 0.01
N GLY A 18 9.29 5.18 -0.77
CA GLY A 18 8.01 4.68 -0.25
C GLY A 18 8.18 3.43 0.61
N VAL A 19 7.41 3.36 1.70
CA VAL A 19 7.32 2.15 2.52
C VAL A 19 6.59 1.09 1.71
N SER A 20 7.14 -0.13 1.63
CA SER A 20 6.49 -1.25 0.95
C SER A 20 6.64 -2.60 1.67
N MET A 21 5.83 -3.56 1.25
CA MET A 21 5.69 -4.92 1.77
C MET A 21 5.49 -5.83 0.57
N ASN A 22 6.29 -6.89 0.50
CA ASN A 22 6.13 -7.93 -0.51
C ASN A 22 4.95 -8.83 -0.13
N MET A 23 4.06 -9.07 -1.09
CA MET A 23 2.89 -9.93 -0.91
C MET A 23 2.99 -11.23 -1.69
N GLU A 24 3.77 -11.26 -2.77
CA GLU A 24 4.09 -12.48 -3.52
C GLU A 24 5.59 -12.74 -3.46
N HIS A 25 5.95 -14.01 -3.30
CA HIS A 25 7.32 -14.48 -3.48
C HIS A 25 7.34 -15.53 -4.60
N PRO A 26 7.31 -15.11 -5.88
CA PRO A 26 7.36 -16.04 -7.00
C PRO A 26 8.73 -16.74 -7.00
N HIS A 27 8.71 -18.07 -6.97
CA HIS A 27 9.91 -18.89 -7.18
C HIS A 27 9.77 -19.70 -8.48
N PRO A 28 10.70 -19.58 -9.45
CA PRO A 28 11.84 -18.66 -9.52
C PRO A 28 11.43 -17.26 -10.03
N GLY A 29 11.81 -16.19 -9.31
CA GLY A 29 11.49 -14.81 -9.69
C GLY A 29 11.87 -13.76 -8.65
N LYS A 30 11.75 -12.47 -9.01
CA LYS A 30 11.82 -11.34 -8.05
C LYS A 30 10.40 -11.02 -7.57
N GLY A 31 10.21 -10.98 -6.25
CA GLY A 31 8.95 -10.56 -5.61
C GLY A 31 8.43 -9.21 -6.11
N GLY A 32 7.11 -9.06 -6.13
CA GLY A 32 6.43 -7.91 -6.69
C GLY A 32 5.13 -7.57 -5.98
N ARG A 33 4.45 -6.52 -6.47
CA ARG A 33 3.09 -6.19 -6.03
C ARG A 33 2.14 -7.31 -6.45
N HIS A 34 1.31 -7.76 -5.51
CA HIS A 34 0.32 -8.79 -5.77
C HIS A 34 -0.64 -8.33 -6.86
N ARG A 35 -0.84 -9.15 -7.90
CA ARG A 35 -1.64 -8.74 -9.08
C ARG A 35 -3.10 -8.47 -8.75
N GLN A 36 -3.59 -9.01 -7.64
CA GLN A 36 -4.95 -8.79 -7.15
C GLN A 36 -5.11 -7.48 -6.35
N THR A 37 -4.04 -6.73 -6.08
CA THR A 37 -4.20 -5.42 -5.42
C THR A 37 -5.00 -4.46 -6.29
N GLU A 38 -5.96 -3.75 -5.71
CA GLU A 38 -6.88 -2.86 -6.42
C GLU A 38 -6.12 -1.78 -7.22
N THR A 39 -4.98 -1.32 -6.69
CA THR A 39 -4.13 -0.32 -7.35
C THR A 39 -3.22 -0.88 -8.44
N TYR A 40 -3.20 -2.20 -8.66
CA TYR A 40 -2.44 -2.83 -9.74
C TYR A 40 -3.07 -2.51 -11.10
N GLY A 41 -2.34 -1.79 -11.95
CA GLY A 41 -2.83 -1.42 -13.29
C GLY A 41 -4.00 -0.43 -13.30
N MET A 42 -4.25 0.27 -12.19
CA MET A 42 -5.37 1.22 -12.08
C MET A 42 -5.21 2.39 -13.06
N THR A 43 -6.26 2.67 -13.84
CA THR A 43 -6.30 3.74 -14.86
C THR A 43 -7.66 4.46 -14.87
N GLY A 44 -7.71 5.63 -15.54
CA GLY A 44 -8.93 6.42 -15.73
C GLY A 44 -9.55 6.93 -14.43
N LYS A 45 -10.89 7.01 -14.39
CA LYS A 45 -11.65 7.61 -13.26
C LYS A 45 -11.34 6.99 -11.90
N LYS A 46 -11.03 5.69 -11.85
CA LYS A 46 -10.65 5.01 -10.59
C LYS A 46 -9.33 5.52 -10.05
N LEU A 47 -8.37 5.76 -10.94
CA LEU A 47 -7.08 6.33 -10.58
C LEU A 47 -7.25 7.76 -10.07
N ASP A 48 -8.05 8.57 -10.76
CA ASP A 48 -8.30 9.96 -10.35
C ASP A 48 -8.98 10.02 -8.98
N ALA A 49 -9.99 9.17 -8.75
CA ALA A 49 -10.64 9.05 -7.45
C ALA A 49 -9.66 8.63 -6.35
N TYR A 50 -8.79 7.67 -6.62
CA TYR A 50 -7.77 7.24 -5.68
C TYR A 50 -6.72 8.33 -5.39
N LEU A 51 -6.29 9.07 -6.41
CA LEU A 51 -5.37 10.20 -6.25
C LEU A 51 -5.99 11.37 -5.50
N ASN A 52 -7.32 11.47 -5.45
CA ASN A 52 -8.03 12.49 -4.67
C ASN A 52 -8.29 12.10 -3.21
N LEU A 53 -7.98 10.87 -2.80
CA LEU A 53 -8.08 10.48 -1.39
C LEU A 53 -7.08 11.26 -0.53
N GLU A 54 -7.43 11.47 0.73
CA GLU A 54 -6.47 11.92 1.74
C GLU A 54 -5.38 10.86 1.96
N PRO A 55 -4.14 11.23 2.34
CA PRO A 55 -3.03 10.27 2.45
C PRO A 55 -3.32 9.11 3.39
N ARG A 56 -4.02 9.38 4.50
CA ARG A 56 -4.49 8.35 5.44
C ARG A 56 -5.48 7.39 4.81
N ASP A 57 -6.43 7.89 4.03
CA ASP A 57 -7.45 7.07 3.39
C ASP A 57 -6.87 6.21 2.28
N ALA A 58 -5.92 6.75 1.50
CA ALA A 58 -5.17 5.98 0.52
C ALA A 58 -4.38 4.85 1.19
N LEU A 59 -3.66 5.15 2.29
CA LEU A 59 -2.94 4.14 3.06
C LEU A 59 -3.88 3.08 3.62
N ALA A 60 -5.00 3.49 4.24
CA ALA A 60 -5.98 2.58 4.81
C ALA A 60 -6.60 1.67 3.76
N ARG A 61 -6.96 2.23 2.59
CA ARG A 61 -7.54 1.49 1.47
C ARG A 61 -6.60 0.39 0.99
N ASP A 62 -5.32 0.70 0.77
CA ASP A 62 -4.35 -0.31 0.33
C ASP A 62 -4.08 -1.39 1.39
N ILE A 63 -4.12 -1.04 2.69
CA ILE A 63 -3.95 -2.04 3.76
C ILE A 63 -5.18 -2.96 3.85
N ILE A 64 -6.38 -2.41 3.72
CA ILE A 64 -7.62 -3.20 3.73
C ILE A 64 -7.65 -4.14 2.52
N ASP A 65 -7.28 -3.64 1.34
CA ASP A 65 -7.19 -4.43 0.13
C ASP A 65 -6.20 -5.60 0.29
N ALA A 66 -4.98 -5.33 0.72
CA ALA A 66 -3.98 -6.35 1.02
C ALA A 66 -4.48 -7.39 2.04
N ARG A 67 -5.13 -6.93 3.12
CA ARG A 67 -5.73 -7.82 4.12
C ARG A 67 -6.80 -8.72 3.51
N ASN A 68 -7.68 -8.17 2.68
CA ASN A 68 -8.78 -8.91 2.06
C ASN A 68 -8.25 -9.97 1.08
N ILE A 69 -7.16 -9.68 0.36
CA ILE A 69 -6.46 -10.66 -0.49
C ILE A 69 -5.97 -11.84 0.36
N TYR A 70 -5.21 -11.57 1.42
CA TYR A 70 -4.72 -12.63 2.31
C TYR A 70 -5.84 -13.45 2.94
N ILE A 71 -6.95 -12.82 3.36
CA ILE A 71 -8.11 -13.54 3.89
C ILE A 71 -8.74 -14.43 2.82
N LYS A 72 -8.94 -13.90 1.62
CA LYS A 72 -9.55 -14.62 0.50
C LYS A 72 -8.72 -15.85 0.08
N GLU A 73 -7.41 -15.75 0.18
CA GLU A 73 -6.48 -16.84 -0.15
C GLU A 73 -6.20 -17.78 1.04
N GLY A 74 -6.79 -17.53 2.21
CA GLY A 74 -6.57 -18.35 3.41
C GLY A 74 -5.18 -18.19 4.03
N LEU A 75 -4.45 -17.13 3.65
CA LEU A 75 -3.07 -16.83 4.06
C LEU A 75 -2.98 -15.76 5.14
N TYR A 76 -4.11 -15.34 5.74
CA TYR A 76 -4.12 -14.32 6.78
C TYR A 76 -3.66 -14.86 8.14
N THR A 77 -2.34 -14.84 8.37
CA THR A 77 -1.70 -15.29 9.61
C THR A 77 -1.38 -14.13 10.56
N PRO A 78 -1.03 -14.40 11.84
CA PRO A 78 -0.54 -13.38 12.77
C PRO A 78 0.69 -12.61 12.27
N GLU A 79 1.57 -13.26 11.50
CA GLU A 79 2.76 -12.65 10.90
C GLU A 79 2.36 -11.63 9.83
N ILE A 80 1.42 -11.99 8.93
CA ILE A 80 0.86 -11.08 7.94
C ILE A 80 0.19 -9.88 8.60
N ARG A 81 -0.61 -10.12 9.64
CA ARG A 81 -1.25 -9.04 10.43
C ARG A 81 -0.19 -8.09 11.01
N SER A 82 0.89 -8.63 11.55
CA SER A 82 1.98 -7.84 12.14
C SER A 82 2.70 -7.01 11.07
N GLY A 83 2.99 -7.59 9.90
CA GLY A 83 3.57 -6.88 8.77
C GLY A 83 2.70 -5.73 8.26
N LEU A 84 1.37 -5.94 8.17
CA LEU A 84 0.43 -4.87 7.80
C LEU A 84 0.43 -3.71 8.81
N LEU A 85 0.49 -4.01 10.11
CA LEU A 85 0.60 -3.00 11.17
C LEU A 85 1.93 -2.26 11.11
N GLU A 86 3.02 -2.97 10.83
CA GLU A 86 4.35 -2.38 10.67
C GLU A 86 4.40 -1.39 9.50
N VAL A 87 3.78 -1.73 8.36
CA VAL A 87 3.66 -0.81 7.22
C VAL A 87 2.94 0.48 7.63
N ILE A 88 1.86 0.40 8.40
CA ILE A 88 1.15 1.59 8.90
C ILE A 88 2.08 2.42 9.78
N LYS A 89 2.77 1.79 10.74
CA LYS A 89 3.67 2.46 11.66
C LYS A 89 4.80 3.17 10.91
N LEU A 90 5.46 2.47 9.98
CA LEU A 90 6.56 3.01 9.18
C LEU A 90 6.13 4.20 8.33
N ASN A 91 4.95 4.17 7.70
CA ASN A 91 4.45 5.32 6.93
C ASN A 91 4.26 6.55 7.83
N LYS A 92 3.65 6.37 9.01
CA LYS A 92 3.45 7.47 9.97
C LYS A 92 4.76 8.01 10.55
N THR A 93 5.71 7.14 10.86
CA THR A 93 7.01 7.55 11.42
C THR A 93 7.90 8.23 10.36
N LYS A 94 7.92 7.71 9.13
CA LYS A 94 8.78 8.23 8.06
C LYS A 94 8.23 9.52 7.45
N TYR A 95 6.90 9.66 7.41
CA TYR A 95 6.23 10.80 6.78
C TYR A 95 5.10 11.35 7.69
N PRO A 96 5.45 11.87 8.88
CA PRO A 96 4.46 12.33 9.86
C PRO A 96 3.64 13.50 9.30
N ASN A 97 4.24 14.44 8.57
CA ASN A 97 3.54 15.59 7.98
C ASN A 97 2.53 15.21 6.89
N ILE A 98 2.57 13.97 6.39
CA ILE A 98 1.71 13.46 5.34
C ILE A 98 0.63 12.53 5.92
N PHE A 99 0.99 11.69 6.89
CA PHE A 99 0.08 10.66 7.43
C PHE A 99 -0.35 10.88 8.87
N ASP A 100 0.11 11.92 9.56
CA ASP A 100 -0.38 12.27 10.89
C ASP A 100 -1.54 13.28 10.84
N ARG A 101 -2.32 13.37 11.93
CA ARG A 101 -3.40 14.37 12.00
C ARG A 101 -2.78 15.77 12.00
N GLN A 102 -3.20 16.63 11.08
CA GLN A 102 -3.24 18.07 11.36
C GLN A 102 -4.35 18.33 12.39
#